data_AF-A0A957TW62-F1
#
_entry.id   AF-A0A957TW62-F1
#
_cell.length_a   1.000
_cell.length_b   1.000
_cell.length_c   1.000
_cell.angle_alpha   90.00
_cell.angle_beta   90.00
_cell.angle_gamma   90.00
#
_symmetry.space_group_name_H-M   'P 1'
#
loop_
_entity.id
_entity.type
_entity.pdbx_description
1 polymer ?
#
loop_
_entity_poly.entity_id
_entity_poly.type
_entity_poly.pdbx_seq_one_letter_code
_entity_poly.pdbx_strand_id
1 'polypeptide(L)' 'MTLEISHQLQNGRYQIRALLGQGGMGTVYLATDRNLAGRQVAIKENIETASFRQEQFQYEALLLSRLSHPNLPR' A
#
# COMPACT_ATOMS: atom_id res chain seq x y z
N MET A 1 -0.52 12.78 6.58
CA MET A 1 0.86 13.28 6.35
C MET A 1 1.48 12.33 5.34
N THR A 2 2.08 12.81 4.26
CA THR A 2 2.62 11.96 3.18
C THR A 2 3.95 11.35 3.61
N LEU A 3 4.19 10.07 3.33
CA LEU A 3 5.46 9.42 3.64
C LEU A 3 6.59 9.94 2.73
N GLU A 4 7.72 10.28 3.34
CA GLU A 4 8.91 10.76 2.64
C GLU A 4 9.61 9.66 1.86
N ILE A 5 10.36 10.04 0.82
CA ILE A 5 11.22 9.11 0.08
C ILE A 5 12.26 8.52 1.05
N SER A 6 12.52 7.22 0.92
CA SER A 6 13.36 6.42 1.81
C SER A 6 12.80 6.17 3.21
N HIS A 7 11.58 6.61 3.52
CA HIS A 7 10.88 6.19 4.72
C HIS A 7 10.77 4.67 4.78
N GLN A 8 10.92 4.10 5.97
CA GLN A 8 11.01 2.66 6.19
C GLN A 8 9.82 2.16 7.00
N LEU A 9 9.12 1.15 6.49
CA LEU A 9 7.96 0.52 7.13
C LEU A 9 8.27 -0.94 7.49
N GLN A 10 7.53 -1.46 8.47
CA GLN A 10 7.66 -2.85 8.96
C GLN A 10 9.10 -3.26 9.24
N ASN A 11 9.76 -2.57 10.17
CA ASN A 11 11.14 -2.82 10.59
C ASN A 11 12.14 -2.80 9.42
N GLY A 12 11.94 -1.87 8.47
CA GLY A 12 12.86 -1.69 7.34
C GLY A 12 12.64 -2.62 6.17
N ARG A 13 11.59 -3.47 6.20
CA ARG A 13 11.22 -4.34 5.06
C ARG A 13 10.88 -3.52 3.83
N TYR A 14 10.01 -2.52 3.98
CA TYR A 14 9.59 -1.69 2.85
C TYR A 14 10.27 -0.34 2.91
N GLN A 15 10.84 0.09 1.78
CA GLN A 15 11.39 1.44 1.62
C GLN A 15 10.57 2.20 0.59
N ILE A 16 9.98 3.33 0.98
CA ILE A 16 9.23 4.22 0.09
C ILE A 16 10.16 4.79 -0.97
N ARG A 17 9.72 4.75 -2.23
CA ARG A 17 10.46 5.25 -3.40
C ARG A 17 9.79 6.45 -4.04
N ALA A 18 8.47 6.44 -4.15
CA ALA A 18 7.71 7.54 -4.74
C ALA A 18 6.25 7.54 -4.28
N LEU A 19 5.61 8.70 -4.36
CA LEU A 19 4.15 8.81 -4.35
C LEU A 19 3.62 8.38 -5.73
N LEU A 20 2.69 7.43 -5.77
CA LEU A 20 2.00 7.02 -7.01
C LEU A 20 0.68 7.76 -7.20
N GLY A 21 -0.02 8.08 -6.12
CA GLY A 21 -1.27 8.83 -6.19
C GLY A 21 -1.87 9.12 -4.83
N GLN A 22 -2.67 10.16 -4.76
CA GLN A 22 -3.38 10.59 -3.55
C GLN A 22 -4.81 10.97 -3.93
N GLY A 23 -5.79 10.52 -3.13
CA GLY A 23 -7.19 10.83 -3.35
C GLY A 23 -8.03 10.65 -2.08
N GLY A 24 -9.36 10.66 -2.23
CA GLY A 24 -10.27 10.63 -1.09
C GLY A 24 -10.17 9.36 -0.21
N MET A 25 -9.65 8.25 -0.74
CA MET A 25 -9.48 6.98 -0.01
C MET A 25 -8.07 6.78 0.55
N GLY A 26 -7.19 7.78 0.46
CA GLY A 26 -5.83 7.73 0.96
C GLY A 26 -4.76 7.85 -0.11
N THR A 27 -3.58 7.33 0.21
CA THR A 27 -2.35 7.56 -0.54
C THR A 27 -1.73 6.24 -0.96
N VAL A 28 -1.28 6.14 -2.21
CA VAL A 28 -0.58 4.97 -2.75
C VAL A 28 0.87 5.34 -3.03
N TYR A 29 1.78 4.54 -2.52
CA TYR A 29 3.22 4.71 -2.68
C TYR A 29 3.83 3.55 -3.45
N LEU A 30 4.85 3.83 -4.24
CA LEU A 30 5.79 2.85 -4.74
C LEU A 30 6.80 2.58 -3.64
N ALA A 31 7.01 1.31 -3.31
CA ALA A 31 8.02 0.89 -2.36
C ALA A 31 8.85 -0.28 -2.89
N THR A 32 10.03 -0.46 -2.31
CA THR A 32 10.88 -1.63 -2.50
C THR A 32 10.69 -2.58 -1.32
N ASP A 33 10.30 -3.83 -1.55
CA ASP A 33 10.34 -4.89 -0.55
C ASP A 33 11.74 -5.51 -0.49
N ARG A 34 12.47 -5.24 0.58
CA ARG A 34 13.83 -5.72 0.80
C ARG A 34 13.91 -7.21 1.11
N ASN A 35 12.81 -7.82 1.56
CA ASN A 35 12.77 -9.26 1.83
C ASN A 35 12.50 -10.07 0.56
N LEU A 36 11.91 -9.46 -0.47
CA LEU A 36 11.69 -10.07 -1.78
C LEU A 36 12.68 -9.54 -2.84
N ALA A 37 13.98 -9.62 -2.54
CA ALA A 37 15.06 -9.27 -3.48
C ALA A 37 14.91 -7.86 -4.10
N GLY A 38 14.33 -6.91 -3.37
CA GLY A 38 14.12 -5.55 -3.86
C GLY A 38 12.95 -5.39 -4.85
N ARG A 39 11.99 -6.33 -4.87
CA ARG A 39 10.79 -6.24 -5.69
C ARG A 39 10.04 -4.94 -5.42
N GLN A 40 9.57 -4.30 -6.49
CA GLN A 40 8.69 -3.14 -6.39
C GLN A 40 7.27 -3.57 -6.01
N VAL A 41 6.69 -2.88 -5.04
CA VAL A 41 5.34 -3.11 -4.52
C VAL A 41 4.60 -1.78 -4.37
N ALA A 42 3.27 -1.83 -4.45
CA ALA A 42 2.42 -0.70 -4.09
C ALA A 42 2.01 -0.81 -2.61
N ILE A 43 2.08 0.29 -1.87
CA ILE A 43 1.60 0.39 -0.48
C ILE A 43 0.48 1.42 -0.46
N LYS A 44 -0.73 1.00 -0.08
CA LYS A 44 -1.88 1.88 0.13
C LYS A 44 -2.03 2.19 1.61
N GLU A 45 -1.95 3.47 1.94
CA GLU A 45 -2.20 4.00 3.28
C GLU A 45 -3.62 4.58 3.31
N ASN A 46 -4.44 4.10 4.25
CA ASN A 46 -5.73 4.72 4.53
C ASN A 46 -5.54 5.84 5.56
N ILE A 47 -5.80 7.08 5.14
CA ILE A 47 -5.70 8.26 6.00
C ILE A 47 -7.01 8.59 6.72
N GLU A 48 -8.09 7.84 6.45
CA GLU A 48 -9.40 8.10 7.02
C GLU A 48 -9.65 7.30 8.29
N THR A 49 -10.12 7.98 9.32
CA THR A 49 -10.43 7.38 10.63
C THR A 49 -11.90 7.00 10.81
N ALA A 50 -12.79 7.43 9.91
CA ALA A 50 -14.19 7.00 9.93
C ALA A 50 -14.31 5.47 9.79
N SER A 51 -15.03 4.84 10.72
CA SER A 51 -15.15 3.37 10.84
C SER A 51 -15.58 2.70 9.54
N PHE A 52 -16.56 3.26 8.83
CA PHE A 52 -17.05 2.69 7.57
C PHE A 52 -15.96 2.63 6.47
N ARG A 53 -15.03 3.61 6.44
CA ARG A 53 -13.92 3.61 5.46
C ARG A 53 -12.81 2.64 5.86
N GLN A 54 -12.64 2.38 7.14
CA GLN A 54 -11.71 1.33 7.61
C GLN A 54 -12.21 -0.06 7.23
N GLU A 55 -13.50 -0.33 7.41
CA GLU A 55 -14.12 -1.59 6.98
C GLU A 55 -14.01 -1.78 5.47
N GLN A 56 -14.28 -0.74 4.68
CA GLN A 56 -14.13 -0.80 3.23
C GLN A 56 -12.69 -1.10 2.79
N PHE A 57 -11.71 -0.48 3.46
CA PHE A 57 -10.29 -0.74 3.19
C PHE A 57 -9.89 -2.19 3.50
N GLN A 58 -10.35 -2.73 4.63
CA GLN A 58 -10.14 -4.14 4.97
C GLN A 58 -10.82 -5.09 3.98
N TYR A 59 -12.05 -4.76 3.58
CA TYR A 59 -12.80 -5.54 2.60
C TYR A 59 -12.11 -5.59 1.24
N GLU A 60 -11.60 -4.44 0.75
CA GLU A 60 -10.84 -4.35 -0.51
C GLU A 60 -9.59 -5.24 -0.46
N ALA A 61 -8.82 -5.19 0.64
CA ALA A 61 -7.64 -6.01 0.82
C ALA A 61 -7.98 -7.52 0.81
N LEU A 62 -9.04 -7.92 1.52
CA LEU A 62 -9.50 -9.31 1.56
C LEU A 62 -10.04 -9.80 0.20
N LEU A 63 -10.75 -8.94 -0.53
CA LEU A 63 -11.26 -9.26 -1.85
C LEU A 63 -10.09 -9.48 -2.82
N LEU A 64 -9.14 -8.55 -2.87
CA LEU A 64 -7.97 -8.65 -3.74
C LEU A 64 -7.10 -9.87 -3.40
N SER A 65 -6.91 -10.19 -2.11
CA SER A 65 -6.11 -11.35 -1.70
C SER A 65 -6.69 -12.70 -2.14
N ARG A 66 -7.98 -12.73 -2.53
CA ARG A 66 -8.67 -13.95 -3.02
C ARG A 66 -8.65 -14.05 -4.55
N LEU A 67 -8.22 -13.01 -5.26
CA LEU A 67 -8.19 -12.98 -6.71
C LEU A 67 -6.79 -13.34 -7.23
N SER A 68 -6.74 -14.16 -8.27
CA SER A 68 -5.49 -14.49 -8.97
C SER A 68 -5.69 -14.27 -10.46
N HIS A 69 -5.27 -13.11 -10.95
CA HIS A 69 -5.40 -12.71 -12.35
C HIS A 69 -4.15 -11.92 -12.78
N PRO A 70 -3.64 -12.08 -14.03
CA PRO A 70 -2.45 -11.39 -14.50
C PRO A 70 -2.52 -9.85 -14.42
N ASN A 71 -3.73 -9.30 -14.52
CA ASN A 71 -3.97 -7.84 -14.45
C ASN A 71 -4.34 -7.36 -13.03
N LEU A 72 -4.27 -8.23 -12.02
CA LEU A 72 -4.52 -7.86 -10.63
C LEU A 72 -3.26 -8.05 -9.79
N PRO A 73 -3.02 -7.17 -8.80
CA PRO A 73 -1.97 -7.38 -7.82
C PRO A 73 -2.23 -8.67 -7.03
N ARG A 74 -1.14 -9.35 -6.66
CA ARG A 74 -1.12 -10.56 -5.84
C ARG A 74 -0.70 -10.25 -4.42
#